data_AF-A0A8J9YKN6-F1
#
_entry.id   AF-A0A8J9YKN6-F1
#
_cell.length_a   1.000
_cell.length_b   1.000
_cell.length_c   1.000
_cell.angle_alpha   90.00
_cell.angle_beta   90.00
_cell.angle_gamma   90.00
#
_symmetry.space_group_name_H-M   'P 1'
#
loop_
_entity.id
_entity.type
_entity.pdbx_description
1 polymer ?
#
loop_
_entity_poly.entity_id
_entity_poly.type
_entity_poly.pdbx_seq_one_letter_code
_entity_poly.pdbx_strand_id
1 'polypeptide(L)'
;MTTPAKLYGRELSAYDDVDVDELLAKLSQEELTMLAKEVDPDDNFLPPSQRNNYACEKDPTGPLNRKKLIEHINKQALETPDRPEVKPYVAGVIRGKKWIPPPVPEKVREAEEQITIDLGDEYEQALTTASQEEIIDLAAILGFHSMMNQDQYHASLLNKGQPVGLGWDGITKATKPKIYPMDPPNDVDPDQTINRVKDNDQSFIDLNWNNIKNISDEKFEKLFEALKTNTHLEVLSLVNVGLNDRTAQLLADALAANAALRVVNVETNFISPAGVVQLVRALLATNTVEEFRASNQRSQVLGNKTEMEITRLVEQNPTLLRLGMHLEYSDARHRVASHLQRNIDRNCRLKKRASVSLSLRLPRGRPPAVGVDSSFFNLTPPSAETATPTTDRRIVDKPIIDNDVSITDAQNGNFVMASPPDINPEPHS
;
A
#
# COMPACT_ATOMS: atom_id res chain seq x y z
N MET A 1 38.94 25.77 -34.15
CA MET A 1 40.16 25.07 -33.69
C MET A 1 40.43 25.55 -32.27
N THR A 2 39.99 24.79 -31.28
CA THR A 2 40.25 25.05 -29.87
C THR A 2 41.69 24.65 -29.57
N THR A 3 42.52 25.59 -29.10
CA THR A 3 43.86 25.30 -28.62
C THR A 3 43.78 24.28 -27.48
N PRO A 4 44.55 23.17 -27.52
CA PRO A 4 44.55 22.21 -26.42
C PRO A 4 44.98 22.92 -25.13
N ALA A 5 44.26 22.66 -24.04
CA ALA A 5 44.60 23.22 -22.74
C ALA A 5 46.03 22.78 -22.39
N LYS A 6 46.88 23.75 -22.02
CA LYS A 6 48.24 23.47 -21.55
C LYS A 6 48.24 23.54 -20.04
N LEU A 7 48.62 22.45 -19.38
CA LEU A 7 48.79 22.42 -17.94
C LEU A 7 50.29 22.60 -17.66
N TYR A 8 50.65 23.62 -16.87
CA TYR A 8 52.04 24.00 -16.58
C TYR A 8 52.96 24.09 -17.83
N GLY A 9 52.42 24.60 -18.94
CA GLY A 9 53.18 24.82 -20.17
C GLY A 9 53.45 23.57 -21.03
N ARG A 10 52.95 22.38 -20.63
CA ARG A 10 52.99 21.15 -21.44
C ARG A 10 51.59 20.77 -21.93
N GLU A 11 51.51 20.06 -23.04
CA GLU A 11 50.23 19.54 -23.56
C GLU A 11 49.75 18.38 -22.69
N LEU A 12 48.43 18.24 -22.49
CA LEU A 12 47.84 17.22 -21.61
C LEU A 12 48.31 15.79 -21.94
N SER A 13 48.49 15.48 -23.23
CA SER A 13 48.95 14.16 -23.69
C SER A 13 50.35 13.78 -23.21
N ALA A 14 51.17 14.76 -22.80
CA ALA A 14 52.51 14.49 -22.25
C ALA A 14 52.48 13.99 -20.80
N TYR A 15 51.31 14.04 -20.14
CA TYR A 15 51.10 13.52 -18.79
C TYR A 15 50.44 12.12 -18.78
N ASP A 16 49.87 11.68 -19.91
CA ASP A 16 49.24 10.35 -20.03
C ASP A 16 50.26 9.21 -19.94
N ASP A 17 51.51 9.45 -20.37
CA ASP A 17 52.60 8.48 -20.37
C ASP A 17 53.50 8.53 -19.12
N VAL A 18 53.15 9.34 -18.11
CA VAL A 18 53.97 9.48 -16.90
C VAL A 18 53.59 8.37 -15.92
N ASP A 19 54.57 7.54 -15.55
CA ASP A 19 54.37 6.45 -14.59
C ASP A 19 54.05 7.02 -13.21
N VAL A 20 52.79 6.88 -12.81
CA VAL A 20 52.24 7.37 -11.55
C VAL A 20 52.93 6.69 -10.36
N ASP A 21 53.33 5.43 -10.49
CA ASP A 21 53.97 4.68 -9.42
C ASP A 21 55.40 5.19 -9.16
N GLU A 22 56.11 5.62 -10.21
CA GLU A 22 57.45 6.23 -10.07
C GLU A 22 57.38 7.63 -9.43
N LEU A 23 56.31 8.39 -9.68
CA LEU A 23 56.06 9.67 -9.02
C LEU A 23 55.71 9.49 -7.54
N LEU A 24 54.86 8.51 -7.22
CA LEU A 24 54.50 8.18 -5.83
C LEU A 24 55.72 7.70 -5.02
N ALA A 25 56.63 6.95 -5.64
CA ALA A 25 57.86 6.48 -4.99
C ALA A 25 58.87 7.61 -4.67
N LYS A 26 58.79 8.74 -5.36
CA LYS A 26 59.67 9.91 -5.14
C LYS A 26 59.13 10.86 -4.06
N LEU A 27 57.85 10.75 -3.71
CA LEU A 27 57.22 11.58 -2.69
C LEU A 27 57.59 11.11 -1.29
N SER A 28 57.86 12.06 -0.40
CA SER A 28 58.06 11.75 1.01
C SER A 28 56.75 11.30 1.66
N GLN A 29 56.83 10.58 2.78
CA GLN A 29 55.64 10.08 3.47
C GLN A 29 54.72 11.21 3.95
N GLU A 30 55.26 12.39 4.24
CA GLU A 30 54.48 13.58 4.60
C GLU A 30 53.71 14.13 3.39
N GLU A 31 54.34 14.20 2.22
CA GLU A 31 53.68 14.65 0.98
C GLU A 31 52.61 13.67 0.51
N LEU A 32 52.84 12.36 0.63
CA LEU A 32 51.84 11.33 0.37
C LEU A 32 50.60 11.49 1.27
N THR A 33 50.80 11.82 2.55
CA THR A 33 49.68 12.08 3.48
C THR A 33 48.93 13.37 3.19
N MET A 34 49.59 14.40 2.64
CA MET A 34 48.92 15.63 2.18
C MET A 34 48.11 15.36 0.91
N LEU A 35 48.65 14.61 -0.04
CA LEU A 35 47.98 14.27 -1.29
C LEU A 35 46.73 13.39 -1.04
N ALA A 36 46.80 12.48 -0.07
CA ALA A 36 45.66 11.70 0.39
C ALA A 36 44.55 12.54 1.07
N LYS A 37 44.83 13.77 1.51
CA LYS A 37 43.85 14.70 2.08
C LYS A 37 43.22 15.63 1.03
N GLU A 38 43.61 15.55 -0.24
CA GLU A 38 43.06 16.37 -1.33
C GLU A 38 42.08 15.57 -2.22
N VAL A 39 41.35 14.63 -1.61
CA VAL A 39 40.34 13.81 -2.29
C VAL A 39 39.04 14.60 -2.44
N ASP A 40 38.40 14.49 -3.61
CA ASP A 40 37.10 15.11 -3.88
C ASP A 40 36.02 14.49 -2.97
N PRO A 41 35.35 15.29 -2.12
CA PRO A 41 34.31 14.80 -1.21
C PRO A 41 33.13 14.13 -1.95
N ASP A 42 32.94 14.40 -3.25
CA ASP A 42 31.86 13.86 -4.06
C ASP A 42 32.28 12.61 -4.88
N ASP A 43 33.49 12.06 -4.70
CA ASP A 43 33.94 10.86 -5.41
C ASP A 43 33.16 9.61 -4.97
N ASN A 44 32.30 9.10 -5.87
CA ASN A 44 31.46 7.95 -5.61
C ASN A 44 32.19 6.60 -5.53
N PHE A 45 33.44 6.51 -5.99
CA PHE A 45 34.22 5.28 -5.99
C PHE A 45 34.97 5.05 -4.67
N LEU A 46 35.06 6.07 -3.80
CA LEU A 46 35.67 5.94 -2.48
C LEU A 46 34.62 5.68 -1.39
N PRO A 47 34.92 4.87 -0.36
CA PRO A 47 34.05 4.70 0.80
C PRO A 47 33.76 6.04 1.48
N PRO A 48 32.54 6.29 2.01
CA PRO A 48 32.19 7.57 2.64
C PRO A 48 33.14 8.02 3.76
N SER A 49 33.79 7.08 4.46
CA SER A 49 34.78 7.37 5.51
C SER A 49 36.10 7.96 4.98
N GLN A 50 36.40 7.78 3.69
CA GLN A 50 37.63 8.23 3.03
C GLN A 50 37.41 9.48 2.17
N ARG A 51 36.16 9.95 2.03
CA ARG A 51 35.80 11.20 1.34
C ARG A 51 35.95 12.44 2.23
N ASN A 52 36.22 12.27 3.52
CA ASN A 52 36.31 13.36 4.47
C ASN A 52 37.77 13.60 4.87
N ASN A 53 38.24 14.83 4.69
CA ASN A 53 39.60 15.25 5.00
C ASN A 53 39.84 15.46 6.52
N TYR A 54 38.78 15.34 7.33
CA TYR A 54 38.85 15.48 8.77
C TYR A 54 39.33 14.19 9.45
N ALA A 55 40.58 14.19 9.90
CA ALA A 55 41.11 13.21 10.85
C ALA A 55 41.12 13.82 12.27
N CYS A 56 40.38 13.23 13.20
CA CYS A 56 40.41 13.67 14.59
C CYS A 56 41.67 13.11 15.28
N GLU A 57 42.65 13.97 15.56
CA GLU A 57 43.89 13.61 16.28
C GLU A 57 43.71 13.48 17.80
N LYS A 58 42.51 13.76 18.32
CA LYS A 58 42.24 13.75 19.75
C LYS A 58 41.82 12.36 20.21
N ASP A 59 42.47 11.87 21.26
CA ASP A 59 42.07 10.63 21.92
C ASP A 59 40.61 10.71 22.43
N PRO A 60 39.85 9.59 22.39
CA PRO A 60 38.47 9.56 22.83
C PRO A 60 38.31 10.06 24.26
N THR A 61 37.68 11.23 24.42
CA THR A 61 37.51 11.89 25.72
C THR A 61 36.24 11.37 26.42
N GLY A 62 36.18 10.05 26.66
CA GLY A 62 35.09 9.41 27.42
C GLY A 62 33.66 9.58 26.84
N PRO A 63 32.62 9.19 27.60
CA PRO A 63 31.23 9.29 27.14
C PRO A 63 30.77 10.74 26.97
N LEU A 64 29.97 10.98 25.92
CA LEU A 64 29.52 12.31 25.48
C LEU A 64 28.71 13.05 26.57
N ASN A 65 29.31 14.08 27.16
CA ASN A 65 28.63 14.98 28.11
C ASN A 65 27.87 16.10 27.38
N ARG A 66 26.61 15.85 27.02
CA ARG A 66 25.75 16.77 26.24
C ARG A 66 25.67 18.20 26.79
N LYS A 67 25.66 18.38 28.12
CA LYS A 67 25.60 19.72 28.74
C LYS A 67 26.87 20.56 28.47
N LYS A 68 28.05 19.94 28.60
CA LYS A 68 29.34 20.60 28.33
C LYS A 68 29.51 20.96 26.85
N LEU A 69 28.99 20.11 25.95
CA LEU A 69 28.99 20.40 24.51
C LEU A 69 28.15 21.64 24.19
N ILE A 70 26.94 21.73 24.76
CA ILE A 70 26.06 22.88 24.54
C ILE A 70 26.68 24.17 25.07
N GLU A 71 27.26 24.15 26.28
CA GLU A 71 27.99 25.29 26.83
C GLU A 71 29.18 25.70 25.97
N HIS A 72 29.94 24.74 25.44
CA HIS A 72 31.07 25.01 24.56
C HIS A 72 30.62 25.66 23.24
N ILE A 73 29.56 25.14 22.61
CA ILE A 73 29.00 25.70 21.36
C ILE A 73 28.49 27.13 21.60
N ASN A 74 27.76 27.35 22.69
CA ASN A 74 27.25 28.68 23.04
C ASN A 74 28.39 29.67 23.28
N LYS A 75 29.43 29.23 24.01
CA LYS A 75 30.63 30.04 24.25
C LYS A 75 31.35 30.38 22.94
N GLN A 76 31.52 29.40 22.06
CA GLN A 76 32.16 29.60 20.76
C GLN A 76 31.35 30.56 19.87
N ALA A 77 30.01 30.47 19.88
CA ALA A 77 29.14 31.38 19.16
C ALA A 77 29.21 32.83 19.68
N LEU A 78 29.35 33.01 21.00
CA LEU A 78 29.53 34.33 21.63
C LEU A 78 30.92 34.94 21.38
N GLU A 79 31.96 34.10 21.33
CA GLU A 79 33.36 34.56 21.20
C GLU A 79 33.81 34.74 19.75
N THR A 80 33.15 34.08 18.79
CA THR A 80 33.50 34.22 17.36
C THR A 80 32.98 35.57 16.85
N PRO A 81 33.85 36.50 16.43
CA PRO A 81 33.42 37.79 15.93
C PRO A 81 32.67 37.62 14.60
N ASP A 82 31.61 38.40 14.42
CA ASP A 82 30.87 38.46 13.16
C ASP A 82 31.81 38.87 12.02
N ARG A 83 31.69 38.17 10.89
CA ARG A 83 32.47 38.50 9.69
C ARG A 83 32.02 39.88 9.20
N PRO A 84 32.94 40.82 8.91
CA PRO A 84 32.57 42.14 8.46
C PRO A 84 31.84 42.04 7.11
N GLU A 85 30.59 42.52 7.08
CA GLU A 85 29.82 42.60 5.83
C GLU A 85 30.50 43.60 4.88
N VAL A 86 31.00 43.11 3.74
CA VAL A 86 31.62 43.94 2.70
C VAL A 86 30.68 45.07 2.21
N LYS A 87 29.36 44.86 2.37
CA LYS A 87 28.32 45.85 2.06
C LYS A 87 27.21 45.79 3.11
N PRO A 88 27.21 46.68 4.11
CA PRO A 88 26.18 46.71 5.15
C PRO A 88 24.78 46.84 4.55
N TYR A 89 23.84 46.04 5.06
CA TYR A 89 22.42 46.17 4.76
C TYR A 89 21.90 47.52 5.26
N VAL A 90 21.22 48.25 4.37
CA VAL A 90 20.52 49.50 4.72
C VAL A 90 19.03 49.26 4.45
N ALA A 91 18.23 49.28 5.50
CA ALA A 91 16.79 49.09 5.41
C ALA A 91 16.18 50.07 4.39
N GLY A 92 15.41 49.55 3.43
CA GLY A 92 14.76 50.34 2.38
C GLY A 92 15.57 50.55 1.08
N VAL A 93 16.84 50.14 1.02
CA VAL A 93 17.65 50.26 -0.20
C VAL A 93 17.66 48.92 -0.96
N ILE A 94 16.83 48.82 -2.00
CA ILE A 94 16.86 47.68 -2.93
C ILE A 94 18.09 47.82 -3.83
N ARG A 95 19.14 47.06 -3.56
CA ARG A 95 20.36 47.03 -4.38
C ARG A 95 20.20 45.98 -5.48
N GLY A 96 19.82 46.41 -6.67
CA GLY A 96 19.63 45.56 -7.86
C GLY A 96 18.49 46.06 -8.73
N LYS A 97 18.43 45.61 -10.00
CA LYS A 97 17.24 45.87 -10.83
C LYS A 97 16.07 45.09 -10.23
N LYS A 98 14.98 45.78 -9.88
CA LYS A 98 13.73 45.13 -9.50
C LYS A 98 13.32 44.24 -10.67
N TRP A 99 13.28 42.93 -10.46
CA TRP A 99 12.80 42.01 -11.47
C TRP A 99 11.34 42.34 -11.77
N ILE A 100 11.04 42.61 -13.03
CA ILE A 100 9.70 42.86 -13.53
C ILE A 100 9.32 41.59 -14.31
N PRO A 101 8.26 40.86 -13.91
CA PRO A 101 7.79 39.71 -14.66
C PRO A 101 7.48 40.12 -16.10
N PRO A 102 7.84 39.30 -17.10
CA PRO A 102 7.35 39.50 -18.47
C PRO A 102 5.82 39.50 -18.49
N PRO A 103 5.18 40.35 -19.31
CA PRO A 103 3.73 40.33 -19.45
C PRO A 103 3.26 38.96 -19.96
N VAL A 104 2.17 38.47 -19.37
CA VAL A 104 1.55 37.19 -19.71
C VAL A 104 1.15 37.19 -21.20
N PRO A 105 1.33 36.08 -21.95
CA PRO A 105 0.98 36.02 -23.37
C PRO A 105 -0.50 36.35 -23.62
N GLU A 106 -0.80 37.09 -24.70
CA GLU A 106 -2.16 37.55 -25.03
C GLU A 106 -3.19 36.40 -25.07
N LYS A 107 -2.80 35.20 -25.47
CA LYS A 107 -3.69 34.01 -25.47
C LYS A 107 -4.16 33.58 -24.08
N VAL A 108 -3.34 33.82 -23.05
CA VAL A 108 -3.71 33.54 -21.65
C VAL A 108 -4.62 34.65 -21.13
N ARG A 109 -4.35 35.90 -21.52
CA ARG A 109 -5.21 37.05 -21.22
C ARG A 109 -6.58 36.94 -21.87
N GLU A 110 -6.67 36.56 -23.14
CA GLU A 110 -7.94 36.34 -23.82
C GLU A 110 -8.70 35.18 -23.18
N ALA A 111 -8.02 34.10 -22.77
CA ALA A 111 -8.66 33.00 -22.06
C ALA A 111 -9.16 33.42 -20.66
N GLU A 112 -8.41 34.26 -19.92
CA GLU A 112 -8.83 34.84 -18.65
C GLU A 112 -9.99 35.84 -18.83
N GLU A 113 -9.93 36.72 -19.84
CA GLU A 113 -10.97 37.70 -20.19
C GLU A 113 -12.25 37.01 -20.72
N GLN A 114 -12.15 35.83 -21.34
CA GLN A 114 -13.32 35.03 -21.74
C GLN A 114 -13.99 34.31 -20.54
N ILE A 115 -13.26 34.11 -19.44
CA ILE A 115 -13.76 33.48 -18.20
C ILE A 115 -14.33 34.52 -17.23
N THR A 116 -13.94 35.80 -17.35
CA THR A 116 -14.61 36.90 -16.67
C THR A 116 -15.99 37.15 -17.29
N ILE A 117 -16.93 36.28 -16.94
CA ILE A 117 -18.36 36.58 -16.99
C ILE A 117 -18.51 37.82 -16.08
N ASP A 118 -18.97 38.93 -16.63
CA ASP A 118 -19.34 40.14 -15.90
C ASP A 118 -20.56 39.85 -15.01
N LEU A 119 -20.29 39.15 -13.91
CA LEU A 119 -21.21 38.91 -12.80
C LEU A 119 -21.14 40.17 -11.93
N GLY A 120 -21.91 41.19 -12.29
CA GLY A 120 -21.86 42.52 -11.69
C GLY A 120 -22.04 42.58 -10.16
N ASP A 121 -22.05 43.80 -9.63
CA ASP A 121 -22.05 44.18 -8.19
C ASP A 121 -22.96 43.34 -7.26
N GLU A 122 -24.03 42.75 -7.79
CA GLU A 122 -24.95 41.86 -7.06
C GLU A 122 -24.28 40.57 -6.53
N TYR A 123 -23.30 39.99 -7.24
CA TYR A 123 -22.62 38.76 -6.81
C TYR A 123 -21.57 39.01 -5.74
N GLU A 124 -20.82 40.12 -5.83
CA GLU A 124 -19.92 40.53 -4.75
C GLU A 124 -20.72 40.81 -3.47
N GLN A 125 -21.91 41.40 -3.59
CA GLN A 125 -22.82 41.61 -2.47
C GLN A 125 -23.38 40.29 -1.92
N ALA A 126 -23.68 39.30 -2.78
CA ALA A 126 -24.10 37.97 -2.36
C ALA A 126 -22.99 37.18 -1.64
N LEU A 127 -21.74 37.23 -2.15
CA LEU A 127 -20.59 36.56 -1.54
C LEU A 127 -20.18 37.19 -0.20
N THR A 128 -20.33 38.51 -0.06
CA THR A 128 -20.04 39.22 1.20
C THR A 128 -21.12 39.05 2.26
N THR A 129 -22.36 38.76 1.85
CA THR A 129 -23.50 38.56 2.76
C THR A 129 -23.71 37.07 3.11
N ALA A 130 -23.22 36.15 2.29
CA ALA A 130 -23.36 34.70 2.49
C ALA A 130 -22.65 34.21 3.75
N SER A 131 -23.26 33.24 4.43
CA SER A 131 -22.65 32.58 5.57
C SER A 131 -21.49 31.69 5.15
N GLN A 132 -20.58 31.43 6.08
CA GLN A 132 -19.40 30.62 5.80
C GLN A 132 -19.76 29.19 5.32
N GLU A 133 -20.85 28.63 5.82
CA GLU A 133 -21.34 27.29 5.45
C GLU A 133 -21.81 27.27 3.99
N GLU A 134 -22.55 28.28 3.55
CA GLU A 134 -23.02 28.42 2.17
C GLU A 134 -21.88 28.62 1.17
N ILE A 135 -20.84 29.38 1.57
CA ILE A 135 -19.64 29.59 0.74
C ILE A 135 -18.86 28.28 0.59
N ILE A 136 -18.75 27.51 1.68
CA ILE A 136 -18.09 26.19 1.71
C ILE A 136 -18.86 25.19 0.83
N ASP A 137 -20.18 25.21 0.86
CA ASP A 137 -21.00 24.33 0.02
C ASP A 137 -20.95 24.72 -1.47
N LEU A 138 -20.97 26.02 -1.77
CA LEU A 138 -20.78 26.54 -3.12
C LEU A 138 -19.39 26.17 -3.66
N ALA A 139 -18.36 26.25 -2.83
CA ALA A 139 -17.01 25.84 -3.19
C ALA A 139 -16.92 24.33 -3.49
N ALA A 140 -17.64 23.49 -2.75
CA ALA A 140 -17.70 22.06 -3.01
C ALA A 140 -18.41 21.74 -4.34
N ILE A 141 -19.51 22.43 -4.66
CA ILE A 141 -20.24 22.30 -5.93
C ILE A 141 -19.38 22.75 -7.11
N LEU A 142 -18.64 23.85 -6.95
CA LEU A 142 -17.71 24.37 -7.97
C LEU A 142 -16.41 23.55 -8.09
N GLY A 143 -16.18 22.60 -7.18
CA GLY A 143 -15.01 21.71 -7.22
C GLY A 143 -13.73 22.32 -6.66
N PHE A 144 -13.81 23.36 -5.81
CA PHE A 144 -12.66 23.96 -5.12
C PHE A 144 -12.17 23.09 -3.94
N HIS A 145 -11.78 21.85 -4.23
CA HIS A 145 -11.31 20.89 -3.22
C HIS A 145 -9.97 21.29 -2.57
N SER A 146 -9.14 22.07 -3.26
CA SER A 146 -7.79 22.44 -2.79
C SER A 146 -7.78 23.51 -1.69
N MET A 147 -8.89 24.24 -1.52
CA MET A 147 -8.99 25.33 -0.54
C MET A 147 -9.72 24.90 0.74
N MET A 148 -10.11 23.62 0.83
CA MET A 148 -11.05 23.12 1.84
C MET A 148 -10.54 21.83 2.47
N ASN A 149 -10.91 21.60 3.73
CA ASN A 149 -10.53 20.37 4.41
C ASN A 149 -11.35 19.17 3.89
N GLN A 150 -10.74 17.98 3.91
CA GLN A 150 -11.40 16.76 3.41
C GLN A 150 -12.71 16.44 4.15
N ASP A 151 -12.78 16.74 5.45
CA ASP A 151 -14.00 16.57 6.24
C ASP A 151 -15.09 17.58 5.86
N GLN A 152 -14.74 18.84 5.58
CA GLN A 152 -15.68 19.87 5.12
C GLN A 152 -16.19 19.54 3.71
N TYR A 153 -15.32 19.04 2.83
CA TYR A 153 -15.65 18.60 1.46
C TYR A 153 -16.60 17.41 1.46
N HIS A 154 -16.33 16.39 2.27
CA HIS A 154 -17.23 15.26 2.42
C HIS A 154 -18.55 15.64 3.12
N ALA A 155 -18.53 16.55 4.10
CA ALA A 155 -19.74 17.04 4.77
C ALA A 155 -20.70 17.71 3.78
N SER A 156 -20.17 18.58 2.92
CA SER A 156 -20.91 19.28 1.87
C SER A 156 -21.50 18.33 0.81
N LEU A 157 -20.68 17.40 0.29
CA LEU A 157 -21.15 16.38 -0.67
C LEU A 157 -22.26 15.49 -0.12
N LEU A 158 -22.20 15.18 1.18
CA LEU A 158 -23.17 14.30 1.85
C LEU A 158 -24.36 15.07 2.44
N ASN A 159 -24.41 16.39 2.27
CA ASN A 159 -25.42 17.28 2.86
C ASN A 159 -25.59 17.06 4.38
N LYS A 160 -24.48 16.71 5.05
CA LYS A 160 -24.40 16.59 6.50
C LYS A 160 -23.78 17.90 6.95
N GLY A 161 -24.57 18.79 7.55
CA GLY A 161 -24.16 20.16 7.91
C GLY A 161 -22.75 20.26 8.51
N GLN A 162 -22.12 21.42 8.31
CA GLN A 162 -20.70 21.60 8.59
C GLN A 162 -20.35 21.28 10.06
N PRO A 163 -19.23 20.58 10.32
CA PRO A 163 -18.83 20.25 11.67
C PRO A 163 -18.50 21.52 12.47
N VAL A 164 -19.20 21.70 13.59
CA VAL A 164 -19.11 22.90 14.46
C VAL A 164 -17.66 23.10 14.93
N GLY A 165 -17.08 24.26 14.61
CA GLY A 165 -15.72 24.65 15.00
C GLY A 165 -14.62 24.40 13.95
N LEU A 166 -14.95 23.81 12.79
CA LEU A 166 -14.07 23.81 11.61
C LEU A 166 -14.46 24.97 10.68
N GLY A 167 -13.93 26.16 10.96
CA GLY A 167 -14.02 27.27 10.03
C GLY A 167 -13.03 27.19 8.86
N TRP A 168 -12.93 28.22 8.01
CA TRP A 168 -11.78 28.39 7.09
C TRP A 168 -10.45 28.48 7.86
N ASP A 169 -10.51 29.00 9.09
CA ASP A 169 -9.40 29.09 10.05
C ASP A 169 -9.32 27.87 11.00
N GLY A 170 -10.13 26.83 10.73
CA GLY A 170 -10.21 25.63 11.56
C GLY A 170 -8.99 24.73 11.39
N ILE A 171 -8.32 24.40 12.49
CA ILE A 171 -7.22 23.42 12.50
C ILE A 171 -7.80 22.00 12.35
N THR A 172 -7.52 21.35 11.22
CA THR A 172 -7.90 19.96 10.97
C THR A 172 -7.12 19.02 11.88
N LYS A 173 -7.84 18.24 12.69
CA LYS A 173 -7.24 17.18 13.52
C LYS A 173 -7.14 15.90 12.71
N ALA A 174 -6.10 15.11 12.97
CA ALA A 174 -6.00 13.77 12.39
C ALA A 174 -7.24 12.93 12.75
N THR A 175 -7.77 12.22 11.76
CA THR A 175 -8.90 11.30 11.96
C THR A 175 -8.52 10.25 13.01
N LYS A 176 -9.32 10.12 14.07
CA LYS A 176 -9.12 9.06 15.06
C LYS A 176 -9.29 7.70 14.37
N PRO A 177 -8.34 6.76 14.51
CA PRO A 177 -8.48 5.43 13.92
C PRO A 177 -9.76 4.78 14.47
N LYS A 178 -10.62 4.32 13.56
CA LYS A 178 -11.82 3.56 13.92
C LYS A 178 -11.35 2.21 14.46
N ILE A 179 -11.54 1.98 15.75
CA ILE A 179 -11.31 0.67 16.36
C ILE A 179 -12.51 -0.19 15.98
N TYR A 180 -12.31 -1.14 15.09
CA TYR A 180 -13.32 -2.14 14.78
C TYR A 180 -13.29 -3.23 15.86
N PRO A 181 -14.46 -3.72 16.33
CA PRO A 181 -14.49 -4.91 17.17
C PRO A 181 -13.87 -6.09 16.41
N MET A 182 -13.21 -6.99 17.14
CA MET A 182 -12.71 -8.22 16.55
C MET A 182 -13.90 -9.09 16.14
N ASP A 183 -13.86 -9.63 14.92
CA ASP A 183 -14.86 -10.60 14.47
C ASP A 183 -14.88 -11.83 15.39
N PRO A 184 -16.05 -12.46 15.59
CA PRO A 184 -16.15 -13.66 16.40
C PRO A 184 -15.25 -14.77 15.83
N PRO A 185 -14.64 -15.61 16.69
CA PRO A 185 -13.89 -16.78 16.25
C PRO A 185 -14.73 -17.73 15.39
N ASN A 186 -14.04 -18.52 14.56
CA ASN A 186 -14.69 -19.56 13.76
C ASN A 186 -14.99 -20.79 14.64
N ASP A 187 -16.27 -21.12 14.81
CA ASP A 187 -16.75 -22.21 15.67
C ASP A 187 -16.92 -23.56 14.93
N VAL A 188 -16.44 -23.68 13.69
CA VAL A 188 -16.55 -24.92 12.91
C VAL A 188 -15.74 -26.05 13.56
N ASP A 189 -16.38 -27.20 13.78
CA ASP A 189 -15.73 -28.40 14.31
C ASP A 189 -14.96 -29.16 13.20
N PRO A 190 -13.63 -29.31 13.31
CA PRO A 190 -12.82 -30.04 12.35
C PRO A 190 -13.22 -31.52 12.21
N ASP A 191 -13.62 -32.19 13.28
CA ASP A 191 -13.88 -33.63 13.23
C ASP A 191 -15.18 -33.94 12.48
N GLN A 192 -16.21 -33.12 12.68
CA GLN A 192 -17.46 -33.23 11.93
C GLN A 192 -17.26 -32.92 10.45
N THR A 193 -16.50 -31.88 10.13
CA THR A 193 -16.24 -31.50 8.73
C THR A 193 -15.43 -32.56 7.99
N ILE A 194 -14.43 -33.20 8.63
CA ILE A 194 -13.70 -34.35 8.05
C ILE A 194 -14.66 -35.49 7.71
N ASN A 195 -15.57 -35.85 8.63
CA ASN A 195 -16.53 -36.91 8.39
C ASN A 195 -17.46 -36.59 7.21
N ARG A 196 -17.95 -35.35 7.12
CA ARG A 196 -18.79 -34.92 5.98
C ARG A 196 -18.07 -34.98 4.64
N VAL A 197 -16.78 -34.60 4.60
CA VAL A 197 -15.96 -34.72 3.40
C VAL A 197 -15.76 -36.19 3.01
N LYS A 198 -15.51 -37.05 4.01
CA LYS A 198 -15.33 -38.50 3.81
C LYS A 198 -16.61 -39.18 3.32
N ASP A 199 -17.77 -38.76 3.83
CA ASP A 199 -19.08 -39.29 3.43
C ASP A 199 -19.56 -38.74 2.07
N ASN A 200 -18.79 -37.83 1.46
CA ASN A 200 -19.08 -37.20 0.17
C ASN A 200 -20.48 -36.55 0.11
N ASP A 201 -20.81 -35.75 1.12
CA ASP A 201 -22.08 -35.04 1.21
C ASP A 201 -22.25 -34.01 0.08
N GLN A 202 -23.29 -34.17 -0.75
CA GLN A 202 -23.57 -33.29 -1.90
C GLN A 202 -23.97 -31.86 -1.49
N SER A 203 -24.45 -31.66 -0.25
CA SER A 203 -24.76 -30.31 0.25
C SER A 203 -23.52 -29.54 0.69
N PHE A 204 -22.38 -30.21 0.85
CA PHE A 204 -21.16 -29.65 1.41
C PHE A 204 -20.19 -29.21 0.29
N ILE A 205 -20.36 -27.95 -0.13
CA ILE A 205 -19.62 -27.36 -1.27
C ILE A 205 -18.43 -26.52 -0.80
N ASP A 206 -18.55 -25.89 0.37
CA ASP A 206 -17.57 -24.95 0.93
C ASP A 206 -17.09 -25.42 2.31
N LEU A 207 -15.78 -25.62 2.43
CA LEU A 207 -15.09 -25.91 3.69
C LEU A 207 -14.20 -24.73 4.05
N ASN A 208 -14.52 -24.12 5.19
CA ASN A 208 -13.78 -23.00 5.74
C ASN A 208 -13.24 -23.31 7.15
N TRP A 209 -11.93 -23.52 7.25
CA TRP A 209 -11.21 -23.66 8.53
C TRP A 209 -10.40 -22.42 8.90
N ASN A 210 -10.74 -21.25 8.35
CA ASN A 210 -9.96 -20.04 8.57
C ASN A 210 -9.88 -19.67 10.06
N ASN A 211 -8.68 -19.30 10.51
CA ASN A 211 -8.37 -18.82 11.86
C ASN A 211 -8.70 -19.81 13.00
N ILE A 212 -8.97 -21.08 12.69
CA ILE A 212 -9.12 -22.11 13.73
C ILE A 212 -7.75 -22.43 14.29
N LYS A 213 -7.56 -22.13 15.58
CA LYS A 213 -6.31 -22.39 16.29
C LYS A 213 -6.25 -23.84 16.75
N ASN A 214 -5.03 -24.40 16.81
CA ASN A 214 -4.75 -25.73 17.38
C ASN A 214 -5.38 -26.93 16.65
N ILE A 215 -5.41 -26.90 15.32
CA ILE A 215 -5.69 -28.12 14.54
C ILE A 215 -4.47 -29.05 14.62
N SER A 216 -4.67 -30.32 14.95
CA SER A 216 -3.59 -31.31 14.94
C SER A 216 -3.24 -31.76 13.52
N ASP A 217 -1.97 -32.08 13.28
CA ASP A 217 -1.53 -32.58 11.97
C ASP A 217 -2.29 -33.83 11.50
N GLU A 218 -2.72 -34.70 12.43
CA GLU A 218 -3.56 -35.86 12.12
C GLU A 218 -4.91 -35.49 11.50
N LYS A 219 -5.49 -34.34 11.89
CA LYS A 219 -6.75 -33.86 11.31
C LYS A 219 -6.54 -33.40 9.87
N PHE A 220 -5.41 -32.76 9.57
CA PHE A 220 -5.04 -32.43 8.19
C PHE A 220 -4.80 -33.67 7.34
N GLU A 221 -4.07 -34.67 7.88
CA GLU A 221 -3.85 -35.96 7.20
C GLU A 221 -5.19 -36.64 6.84
N LYS A 222 -6.12 -36.72 7.80
CA LYS A 222 -7.46 -37.29 7.56
C LYS A 222 -8.27 -36.49 6.54
N LEU A 223 -8.23 -35.15 6.61
CA LEU A 223 -8.93 -34.28 5.66
C LEU A 223 -8.40 -34.50 4.24
N PHE A 224 -7.08 -34.43 4.05
CA PHE A 224 -6.47 -34.55 2.72
C PHE A 224 -6.63 -35.95 2.12
N GLU A 225 -6.65 -36.99 2.94
CA GLU A 225 -6.98 -38.34 2.46
C GLU A 225 -8.45 -38.44 2.02
N ALA A 226 -9.37 -37.84 2.79
CA ALA A 226 -10.78 -37.79 2.41
C ALA A 226 -11.02 -36.99 1.12
N LEU A 227 -10.27 -35.90 0.93
CA LEU A 227 -10.34 -35.07 -0.29
C LEU A 227 -10.02 -35.86 -1.56
N LYS A 228 -9.12 -36.86 -1.53
CA LYS A 228 -8.80 -37.67 -2.72
C LYS A 228 -10.04 -38.37 -3.32
N THR A 229 -11.00 -38.71 -2.47
CA THR A 229 -12.24 -39.43 -2.87
C THR A 229 -13.45 -38.53 -3.06
N ASN A 230 -13.39 -37.28 -2.58
CA ASN A 230 -14.52 -36.37 -2.59
C ASN A 230 -14.76 -35.77 -3.98
N THR A 231 -16.04 -35.66 -4.38
CA THR A 231 -16.44 -35.16 -5.71
C THR A 231 -17.31 -33.90 -5.68
N HIS A 232 -17.64 -33.39 -4.49
CA HIS A 232 -18.62 -32.31 -4.33
C HIS A 232 -18.04 -31.02 -3.75
N LEU A 233 -16.93 -31.11 -3.00
CA LEU A 233 -16.29 -29.96 -2.42
C LEU A 233 -15.61 -29.13 -3.52
N GLU A 234 -16.05 -27.88 -3.68
CA GLU A 234 -15.52 -26.94 -4.67
C GLU A 234 -14.57 -25.91 -4.06
N VAL A 235 -14.82 -25.50 -2.81
CA VAL A 235 -14.08 -24.45 -2.12
C VAL A 235 -13.42 -25.00 -0.85
N LEU A 236 -12.10 -24.86 -0.78
CA LEU A 236 -11.29 -25.24 0.38
C LEU A 236 -10.51 -24.01 0.87
N SER A 237 -10.83 -23.54 2.07
CA SER A 237 -10.16 -22.40 2.70
C SER A 237 -9.50 -22.80 4.03
N LEU A 238 -8.18 -22.69 4.07
CA LEU A 238 -7.30 -23.08 5.18
C LEU A 238 -6.37 -21.90 5.54
N VAL A 239 -6.93 -20.73 5.82
CA VAL A 239 -6.17 -19.51 6.11
C VAL A 239 -5.76 -19.47 7.59
N ASN A 240 -4.48 -19.21 7.86
CA ASN A 240 -3.97 -19.02 9.23
C ASN A 240 -4.30 -20.19 10.18
N VAL A 241 -4.02 -21.41 9.72
CA VAL A 241 -4.23 -22.66 10.48
C VAL A 241 -2.94 -23.36 10.84
N GLY A 242 -1.80 -22.82 10.41
CA GLY A 242 -0.48 -23.35 10.72
C GLY A 242 -0.01 -24.48 9.83
N LEU A 243 -0.39 -24.48 8.54
CA LEU A 243 0.11 -25.48 7.58
C LEU A 243 1.63 -25.37 7.43
N ASN A 244 2.29 -26.54 7.47
CA ASN A 244 3.72 -26.74 7.27
C ASN A 244 3.98 -27.44 5.92
N ASP A 245 5.26 -27.58 5.53
CA ASP A 245 5.66 -28.25 4.29
C ASP A 245 5.18 -29.70 4.20
N ARG A 246 5.18 -30.44 5.33
CA ARG A 246 4.66 -31.82 5.39
C ARG A 246 3.19 -31.89 5.01
N THR A 247 2.36 -31.03 5.60
CA THR A 247 0.93 -30.93 5.29
C THR A 247 0.68 -30.39 3.89
N ALA A 248 1.54 -29.49 3.38
CA ALA A 248 1.47 -28.99 2.02
C ALA A 248 1.72 -30.09 0.98
N GLN A 249 2.65 -31.01 1.26
CA GLN A 249 2.88 -32.18 0.39
C GLN A 249 1.64 -33.09 0.34
N LEU A 250 1.02 -33.38 1.48
CA LEU A 250 -0.21 -34.17 1.53
C LEU A 250 -1.38 -33.50 0.79
N LEU A 251 -1.48 -32.17 0.90
CA LEU A 251 -2.45 -31.41 0.12
C LEU A 251 -2.13 -31.47 -1.38
N ALA A 252 -0.86 -31.42 -1.79
CA ALA A 252 -0.47 -31.58 -3.19
C ALA A 252 -0.90 -32.95 -3.73
N ASP A 253 -0.69 -34.03 -2.96
CA ASP A 253 -1.14 -35.37 -3.32
C ASP A 253 -2.67 -35.45 -3.44
N ALA A 254 -3.40 -34.75 -2.55
CA ALA A 254 -4.85 -34.66 -2.62
C ALA A 254 -5.34 -33.89 -3.85
N LEU A 255 -4.71 -32.77 -4.19
CA LEU A 255 -5.04 -31.95 -5.37
C LEU A 255 -4.75 -32.67 -6.69
N ALA A 256 -3.73 -33.54 -6.70
CA ALA A 256 -3.41 -34.36 -7.86
C ALA A 256 -4.45 -35.47 -8.15
N ALA A 257 -5.23 -35.88 -7.13
CA ALA A 257 -6.28 -36.90 -7.27
C ALA A 257 -7.69 -36.29 -7.38
N ASN A 258 -7.94 -35.18 -6.71
CA ASN A 258 -9.27 -34.56 -6.64
C ASN A 258 -9.57 -33.72 -7.90
N ALA A 259 -10.70 -34.03 -8.55
CA ALA A 259 -11.15 -33.32 -9.75
C ALA A 259 -12.36 -32.38 -9.52
N ALA A 260 -12.79 -32.17 -8.28
CA ALA A 260 -13.94 -31.34 -7.92
C ALA A 260 -13.54 -29.94 -7.42
N LEU A 261 -12.37 -29.82 -6.76
CA LEU A 261 -11.91 -28.56 -6.19
C LEU A 261 -11.66 -27.51 -7.27
N ARG A 262 -12.20 -26.31 -7.03
CA ARG A 262 -12.09 -25.13 -7.90
C ARG A 262 -11.33 -23.99 -7.25
N VAL A 263 -11.52 -23.80 -5.94
CA VAL A 263 -10.89 -22.72 -5.17
C VAL A 263 -10.12 -23.33 -4.01
N VAL A 264 -8.83 -23.03 -3.93
CA VAL A 264 -7.95 -23.48 -2.85
C VAL A 264 -7.26 -22.27 -2.24
N ASN A 265 -7.48 -22.03 -0.96
CA ASN A 265 -6.85 -20.95 -0.21
C ASN A 265 -6.00 -21.49 0.95
N VAL A 266 -4.70 -21.23 0.90
CA VAL A 266 -3.71 -21.59 1.93
C VAL A 266 -2.91 -20.36 2.40
N GLU A 267 -3.52 -19.17 2.35
CA GLU A 267 -2.89 -17.92 2.78
C GLU A 267 -2.51 -17.89 4.26
N THR A 268 -1.48 -17.09 4.59
CA THR A 268 -1.06 -16.86 5.98
C THR A 268 -0.70 -18.16 6.71
N ASN A 269 0.16 -18.99 6.12
CA ASN A 269 0.64 -20.23 6.72
C ASN A 269 2.18 -20.28 6.77
N PHE A 270 2.74 -21.44 7.14
CA PHE A 270 4.17 -21.68 7.29
C PHE A 270 4.75 -22.51 6.14
N ILE A 271 4.20 -22.39 4.94
CA ILE A 271 4.64 -23.14 3.76
C ILE A 271 5.88 -22.48 3.15
N SER A 272 6.92 -23.26 2.90
CA SER A 272 8.15 -22.81 2.25
C SER A 272 7.98 -22.63 0.74
N PRO A 273 8.89 -21.89 0.07
CA PRO A 273 8.84 -21.73 -1.38
C PRO A 273 8.84 -23.06 -2.14
N ALA A 274 9.55 -24.08 -1.64
CA ALA A 274 9.57 -25.41 -2.23
C ALA A 274 8.21 -26.13 -2.10
N GLY A 275 7.55 -26.00 -0.95
CA GLY A 275 6.20 -26.53 -0.74
C GLY A 275 5.16 -25.89 -1.68
N VAL A 276 5.28 -24.58 -1.92
CA VAL A 276 4.39 -23.89 -2.87
C VAL A 276 4.59 -24.37 -4.30
N VAL A 277 5.84 -24.61 -4.73
CA VAL A 277 6.13 -25.20 -6.06
C VAL A 277 5.47 -26.58 -6.20
N GLN A 278 5.51 -27.41 -5.18
CA GLN A 278 4.85 -28.72 -5.20
C GLN A 278 3.34 -28.59 -5.34
N LEU A 279 2.72 -27.67 -4.60
CA LEU A 279 1.29 -27.38 -4.70
C LEU A 279 0.91 -26.94 -6.13
N VAL A 280 1.63 -25.96 -6.69
CA VAL A 280 1.37 -25.46 -8.06
C VAL A 280 1.59 -26.56 -9.10
N ARG A 281 2.58 -27.44 -8.90
CA ARG A 281 2.82 -28.58 -9.78
C ARG A 281 1.67 -29.58 -9.73
N ALA A 282 1.08 -29.83 -8.56
CA ALA A 282 -0.07 -30.73 -8.43
C ALA A 282 -1.31 -30.21 -9.17
N LEU A 283 -1.50 -28.89 -9.27
CA LEU A 283 -2.61 -28.28 -10.03
C LEU A 283 -2.62 -28.65 -11.52
N LEU A 284 -1.46 -29.03 -12.08
CA LEU A 284 -1.34 -29.44 -13.48
C LEU A 284 -1.92 -30.84 -13.77
N ALA A 285 -2.06 -31.69 -12.75
CA ALA A 285 -2.52 -33.05 -12.94
C ALA A 285 -4.01 -33.10 -13.28
N THR A 286 -4.83 -32.37 -12.53
CA THR A 286 -6.30 -32.42 -12.64
C THR A 286 -6.85 -31.29 -13.50
N ASN A 287 -6.17 -30.13 -13.55
CA ASN A 287 -6.63 -28.94 -14.29
C ASN A 287 -8.08 -28.53 -13.95
N THR A 288 -8.47 -28.63 -12.68
CA THR A 288 -9.83 -28.28 -12.21
C THR A 288 -9.85 -27.00 -11.40
N VAL A 289 -8.75 -26.72 -10.68
CA VAL A 289 -8.60 -25.53 -9.86
C VAL A 289 -8.52 -24.28 -10.75
N GLU A 290 -9.43 -23.34 -10.50
CA GLU A 290 -9.52 -22.05 -11.17
C GLU A 290 -8.85 -20.93 -10.36
N GLU A 291 -8.79 -21.08 -9.04
CA GLU A 291 -8.26 -20.08 -8.13
C GLU A 291 -7.39 -20.72 -7.05
N PHE A 292 -6.12 -20.34 -7.02
CA PHE A 292 -5.17 -20.79 -6.02
C PHE A 292 -4.58 -19.58 -5.29
N ARG A 293 -4.72 -19.53 -3.97
CA ARG A 293 -4.16 -18.46 -3.13
C ARG A 293 -3.17 -19.03 -2.12
N ALA A 294 -1.97 -18.48 -2.09
CA ALA A 294 -0.89 -18.84 -1.19
C ALA A 294 -0.08 -17.61 -0.75
N SER A 295 -0.71 -16.43 -0.68
CA SER A 295 -0.08 -15.19 -0.24
C SER A 295 0.25 -15.19 1.27
N ASN A 296 1.13 -14.27 1.68
CA ASN A 296 1.51 -14.04 3.09
C ASN A 296 2.04 -15.27 3.84
N GLN A 297 2.87 -16.10 3.18
CA GLN A 297 3.57 -17.16 3.90
C GLN A 297 4.65 -16.60 4.82
N ARG A 298 5.11 -17.41 5.79
CA ARG A 298 6.23 -17.06 6.69
C ARG A 298 7.47 -16.58 5.95
N SER A 299 7.83 -17.24 4.85
CA SER A 299 8.87 -16.77 3.94
C SER A 299 8.24 -15.87 2.90
N GLN A 300 8.31 -14.56 3.11
CA GLN A 300 7.77 -13.59 2.16
C GLN A 300 8.56 -13.58 0.83
N VAL A 301 9.86 -13.88 0.90
CA VAL A 301 10.73 -13.98 -0.26
C VAL A 301 10.74 -15.43 -0.76
N LEU A 302 10.24 -15.65 -1.98
CA LEU A 302 10.21 -16.96 -2.64
C LEU A 302 11.56 -17.29 -3.31
N GLY A 303 12.26 -16.26 -3.78
CA GLY A 303 13.51 -16.34 -4.53
C GLY A 303 13.31 -16.51 -6.05
N ASN A 304 14.22 -15.93 -6.84
CA ASN A 304 14.11 -15.88 -8.31
C ASN A 304 13.87 -17.25 -8.96
N LYS A 305 14.68 -18.25 -8.57
CA LYS A 305 14.57 -19.61 -9.13
C LYS A 305 13.17 -20.20 -8.92
N THR A 306 12.62 -20.01 -7.73
CA THR A 306 11.30 -20.51 -7.34
C THR A 306 10.19 -19.79 -8.10
N GLU A 307 10.24 -18.46 -8.18
CA GLU A 307 9.23 -17.67 -8.92
C GLU A 307 9.23 -18.00 -10.42
N MET A 308 10.42 -18.19 -11.01
CA MET A 308 10.55 -18.59 -12.41
C MET A 308 10.06 -20.02 -12.65
N GLU A 309 10.24 -20.94 -11.70
CA GLU A 309 9.66 -22.28 -11.77
C GLU A 309 8.13 -22.23 -11.68
N ILE A 310 7.57 -21.49 -10.72
CA ILE A 310 6.11 -21.27 -10.60
C ILE A 310 5.56 -20.68 -11.90
N THR A 311 6.23 -19.69 -12.48
CA THR A 311 5.84 -19.08 -13.76
C THR A 311 5.74 -20.12 -14.87
N ARG A 312 6.74 -21.01 -15.01
CA ARG A 312 6.73 -22.09 -16.01
C ARG A 312 5.61 -23.09 -15.76
N LEU A 313 5.28 -23.40 -14.51
CA LEU A 313 4.19 -24.30 -14.15
C LEU A 313 2.83 -23.65 -14.46
N VAL A 314 2.65 -22.37 -14.13
CA VAL A 314 1.41 -21.64 -14.43
C VAL A 314 1.18 -21.51 -15.93
N GLU A 315 2.25 -21.32 -16.72
CA GLU A 315 2.17 -21.29 -18.19
C GLU A 315 1.72 -22.63 -18.81
N GLN A 316 1.88 -23.75 -18.10
CA GLN A 316 1.39 -25.05 -18.54
C GLN A 316 -0.07 -25.29 -18.17
N ASN A 317 -0.62 -24.53 -17.20
CA ASN A 317 -1.96 -24.74 -16.68
C ASN A 317 -3.02 -23.92 -17.46
N PRO A 318 -3.94 -24.57 -18.19
CA PRO A 318 -4.94 -23.85 -18.99
C PRO A 318 -6.18 -23.38 -18.22
N THR A 319 -6.38 -23.82 -16.98
CA THR A 319 -7.64 -23.66 -16.23
C THR A 319 -7.53 -22.65 -15.10
N LEU A 320 -6.33 -22.41 -14.58
CA LEU A 320 -6.07 -21.41 -13.56
C LEU A 320 -6.40 -20.02 -14.10
N LEU A 321 -7.29 -19.32 -13.41
CA LEU A 321 -7.75 -17.96 -13.72
C LEU A 321 -7.17 -16.93 -12.76
N ARG A 322 -6.98 -17.31 -11.50
CA ARG A 322 -6.49 -16.42 -10.45
C ARG A 322 -5.39 -17.09 -9.65
N LEU A 323 -4.25 -16.41 -9.56
CA LEU A 323 -3.15 -16.77 -8.68
C LEU A 323 -3.00 -15.70 -7.60
N GLY A 324 -3.33 -16.03 -6.37
CA GLY A 324 -3.11 -15.19 -5.19
C GLY A 324 -1.73 -15.41 -4.61
N MET A 325 -0.71 -14.86 -5.23
CA MET A 325 0.68 -14.88 -4.73
C MET A 325 1.37 -13.57 -5.05
N HIS A 326 2.21 -13.10 -4.14
CA HIS A 326 3.08 -11.95 -4.40
C HIS A 326 4.36 -12.44 -5.08
N LEU A 327 4.60 -11.96 -6.31
CA LEU A 327 5.83 -12.22 -7.05
C LEU A 327 6.67 -10.93 -7.06
N GLU A 328 7.92 -11.03 -6.61
CA GLU A 328 8.83 -9.90 -6.50
C GLU A 328 9.35 -9.49 -7.89
N TYR A 329 9.65 -10.47 -8.75
CA TYR A 329 10.26 -10.22 -10.05
C TYR A 329 9.23 -9.79 -11.09
N SER A 330 9.52 -8.67 -11.77
CA SER A 330 8.60 -8.09 -12.76
C SER A 330 8.35 -9.00 -13.97
N ASP A 331 9.35 -9.79 -14.41
CA ASP A 331 9.19 -10.74 -15.52
C ASP A 331 8.17 -11.83 -15.17
N ALA A 332 8.35 -12.48 -14.01
CA ALA A 332 7.43 -13.48 -13.49
C ALA A 332 6.00 -12.93 -13.36
N ARG A 333 5.83 -11.74 -12.76
CA ARG A 333 4.53 -11.05 -12.68
C ARG A 333 3.88 -10.86 -14.04
N HIS A 334 4.63 -10.30 -15.00
CA HIS A 334 4.06 -9.96 -16.30
C HIS A 334 3.66 -11.21 -17.10
N ARG A 335 4.48 -12.26 -17.05
CA ARG A 335 4.21 -13.55 -17.71
C ARG A 335 3.01 -14.26 -17.12
N VAL A 336 2.96 -14.37 -15.79
CA VAL A 336 1.82 -14.95 -15.06
C VAL A 336 0.54 -14.18 -15.36
N ALA A 337 0.55 -12.84 -15.21
CA ALA A 337 -0.62 -12.01 -15.46
C ALA A 337 -1.11 -12.15 -16.92
N SER A 338 -0.19 -12.13 -17.89
CA SER A 338 -0.51 -12.34 -19.30
C SER A 338 -1.12 -13.72 -19.55
N HIS A 339 -0.60 -14.76 -18.91
CA HIS A 339 -1.13 -16.11 -19.04
C HIS A 339 -2.53 -16.25 -18.44
N LEU A 340 -2.74 -15.76 -17.22
CA LEU A 340 -4.04 -15.77 -16.55
C LEU A 340 -5.08 -14.96 -17.34
N GLN A 341 -4.70 -13.81 -17.89
CA GLN A 341 -5.57 -13.02 -18.77
C GLN A 341 -6.00 -13.82 -20.01
N ARG A 342 -5.09 -14.55 -20.65
CA ARG A 342 -5.42 -15.44 -21.80
C ARG A 342 -6.40 -16.55 -21.40
N ASN A 343 -6.23 -17.15 -20.22
CA ASN A 343 -7.14 -18.18 -19.71
C ASN A 343 -8.54 -17.60 -19.44
N ILE A 344 -8.62 -16.42 -18.82
CA ILE A 344 -9.89 -15.70 -18.59
C ILE A 344 -10.58 -15.38 -19.92
N ASP A 345 -9.84 -14.86 -20.91
CA ASP A 345 -10.39 -14.54 -22.23
C ASP A 345 -10.90 -15.79 -22.95
N ARG A 346 -10.17 -16.91 -22.86
CA ARG A 346 -10.60 -18.21 -23.41
C ARG A 346 -11.90 -18.68 -22.77
N ASN A 347 -12.01 -18.63 -21.45
CA ASN A 347 -13.22 -19.02 -20.72
C ASN A 347 -14.40 -18.10 -21.07
N CYS A 348 -14.18 -16.79 -21.17
CA CYS A 348 -15.19 -15.82 -21.61
C CYS A 348 -15.68 -16.10 -23.05
N ARG A 349 -14.78 -16.40 -23.99
CA ARG A 349 -15.13 -16.78 -25.37
C ARG A 349 -15.95 -18.06 -25.42
N LEU A 350 -15.60 -19.06 -24.61
CA LEU A 350 -16.36 -20.32 -24.52
C LEU A 350 -17.78 -20.08 -23.98
N LYS A 351 -17.93 -19.30 -22.90
CA LYS A 351 -19.23 -18.92 -22.34
C LYS A 351 -20.10 -18.17 -23.36
N LYS A 352 -19.52 -17.22 -24.10
CA LYS A 352 -20.21 -16.51 -25.18
C LYS A 352 -20.68 -17.47 -26.28
N ARG A 353 -19.82 -18.37 -26.76
CA ARG A 353 -20.20 -19.38 -27.77
C ARG A 353 -21.31 -20.31 -27.28
N ALA A 354 -21.27 -20.72 -26.01
CA ALA A 354 -22.32 -21.53 -25.40
C ALA A 354 -23.66 -20.76 -25.29
N SER A 355 -23.63 -19.48 -24.95
CA SER A 355 -24.85 -18.65 -24.90
C SER A 355 -25.48 -18.41 -26.28
N VAL A 356 -24.65 -18.21 -27.32
CA VAL A 356 -25.11 -18.05 -28.71
C VAL A 356 -25.68 -19.37 -29.24
N SER A 357 -25.07 -20.52 -28.92
CA SER A 357 -25.59 -21.82 -29.34
C SER A 357 -26.89 -22.19 -28.63
N LEU A 358 -27.07 -21.79 -27.36
CA LEU A 358 -28.32 -21.96 -26.63
C LEU A 358 -29.43 -21.08 -27.21
N SER A 359 -29.16 -19.81 -27.49
CA SER A 359 -30.14 -18.89 -28.08
C SER A 359 -30.53 -19.24 -29.52
N LEU A 360 -29.66 -19.92 -30.28
CA LEU A 360 -30.02 -20.51 -31.59
C LEU A 360 -30.87 -21.79 -31.48
N ARG A 361 -30.92 -22.45 -30.32
CA ARG A 361 -31.70 -23.68 -30.07
C ARG A 361 -33.07 -23.43 -29.46
N LEU A 362 -33.33 -22.26 -28.88
CA LEU A 362 -34.68 -21.89 -28.45
C LEU A 362 -35.55 -21.55 -29.68
N PRO A 363 -36.75 -22.12 -29.82
CA PRO A 363 -37.66 -21.74 -30.89
C PRO A 363 -37.99 -20.26 -30.73
N ARG A 364 -37.77 -19.47 -31.79
CA ARG A 364 -38.19 -18.08 -31.85
C ARG A 364 -39.71 -18.02 -31.71
N GLY A 365 -40.18 -17.77 -30.50
CA GLY A 365 -41.59 -17.45 -30.24
C GLY A 365 -41.98 -16.26 -31.11
N ARG A 366 -43.11 -16.39 -31.82
CA ARG A 366 -43.70 -15.34 -32.65
C ARG A 366 -43.85 -14.06 -31.81
N PRO A 367 -43.39 -12.89 -32.27
CA PRO A 367 -43.64 -11.65 -31.55
C PRO A 367 -45.17 -11.45 -31.45
N PRO A 368 -45.69 -11.00 -30.30
CA PRO A 368 -47.11 -10.69 -30.17
C PRO A 368 -47.47 -9.53 -31.12
N ALA A 369 -48.68 -9.59 -31.67
CA ALA A 369 -49.19 -8.59 -32.59
C ALA A 369 -49.20 -7.21 -31.91
N VAL A 370 -48.68 -6.21 -32.62
CA VAL A 370 -48.67 -4.81 -32.21
C VAL A 370 -50.13 -4.32 -32.14
N GLY A 371 -50.69 -4.32 -30.92
CA GLY A 371 -51.90 -3.59 -30.60
C GLY A 371 -51.51 -2.16 -30.29
N VAL A 372 -51.98 -1.21 -31.10
CA VAL A 372 -51.85 0.23 -30.84
C VAL A 372 -52.80 0.56 -29.69
N ASP A 373 -52.26 0.77 -28.49
CA ASP A 373 -53.04 1.27 -27.37
C ASP A 373 -53.00 2.80 -27.35
N SER A 374 -54.17 3.41 -27.17
CA SER A 374 -54.44 4.85 -27.37
C SER A 374 -54.30 5.66 -26.07
N SER A 375 -53.56 5.15 -25.10
CA SER A 375 -53.36 5.75 -23.77
C SER A 375 -52.23 6.76 -23.69
N PHE A 376 -51.64 7.18 -24.82
CA PHE A 376 -50.46 8.06 -24.88
C PHE A 376 -50.73 9.57 -24.70
N PHE A 377 -51.96 9.99 -24.39
CA PHE A 377 -52.34 11.42 -24.32
C PHE A 377 -52.87 11.93 -22.97
N ASN A 378 -52.70 11.20 -21.86
CA ASN A 378 -53.03 11.73 -20.54
C ASN A 378 -51.93 11.44 -19.53
N LEU A 379 -50.95 12.34 -19.44
CA LEU A 379 -50.01 12.41 -18.32
C LEU A 379 -49.85 13.85 -17.85
N THR A 380 -50.62 14.19 -16.82
CA THR A 380 -50.35 15.28 -15.88
C THR A 380 -49.23 14.81 -14.93
N PRO A 381 -48.17 15.60 -14.67
CA PRO A 381 -47.05 15.15 -13.82
C PRO A 381 -47.45 15.16 -12.33
N PRO A 382 -47.17 14.09 -11.55
CA PRO A 382 -47.41 14.06 -10.11
C PRO A 382 -46.18 14.51 -9.29
N SER A 383 -46.46 15.25 -8.23
CA SER A 383 -45.53 15.68 -7.18
C SER A 383 -44.78 14.51 -6.52
N ALA A 384 -43.52 14.75 -6.21
CA ALA A 384 -42.59 13.78 -5.64
C ALA A 384 -42.72 13.70 -4.11
N GLU A 385 -43.54 12.78 -3.60
CA GLU A 385 -43.42 12.21 -2.25
C GLU A 385 -43.97 10.78 -2.24
N THR A 386 -43.12 9.75 -2.33
CA THR A 386 -43.08 8.61 -1.39
C THR A 386 -42.09 7.50 -1.78
N ALA A 387 -41.14 7.26 -0.87
CA ALA A 387 -40.61 6.00 -0.34
C ALA A 387 -40.50 4.72 -1.20
N THR A 388 -39.27 4.19 -1.29
CA THR A 388 -38.98 2.77 -1.50
C THR A 388 -38.82 2.02 -0.16
N PRO A 389 -39.24 0.74 -0.05
CA PRO A 389 -39.15 -0.05 1.18
C PRO A 389 -37.93 -0.98 1.16
N THR A 390 -37.31 -1.28 2.31
CA THR A 390 -36.85 -2.64 2.68
C THR A 390 -36.64 -2.73 4.19
N THR A 391 -37.54 -3.50 4.80
CA THR A 391 -37.46 -4.38 5.98
C THR A 391 -36.11 -4.48 6.70
N ASP A 392 -36.04 -3.93 7.92
CA ASP A 392 -35.03 -4.28 8.91
C ASP A 392 -35.69 -4.91 10.16
N ARG A 393 -35.11 -6.01 10.63
CA ARG A 393 -35.63 -6.81 11.75
C ARG A 393 -35.02 -6.31 13.05
N ARG A 394 -35.90 -5.79 13.91
CA ARG A 394 -35.75 -5.52 15.36
C ARG A 394 -34.58 -6.21 16.07
N ILE A 395 -33.73 -5.39 16.70
CA ILE A 395 -33.15 -5.69 18.01
C ILE A 395 -33.58 -4.54 18.94
N VAL A 396 -34.03 -4.93 20.14
CA VAL A 396 -34.73 -4.11 21.13
C VAL A 396 -33.71 -3.53 22.09
N ASP A 397 -33.54 -2.22 22.10
CA ASP A 397 -32.82 -1.51 23.18
C ASP A 397 -33.79 -1.18 24.32
N LYS A 398 -33.40 -1.55 25.55
CA LYS A 398 -34.03 -1.10 26.80
C LYS A 398 -33.32 0.17 27.30
N PRO A 399 -34.04 1.06 28.01
CA PRO A 399 -33.58 2.41 28.30
C PRO A 399 -32.59 2.48 29.46
N ILE A 400 -31.63 3.39 29.34
CA ILE A 400 -30.73 3.84 30.39
C ILE A 400 -31.51 4.80 31.30
N ILE A 401 -31.54 4.49 32.59
CA ILE A 401 -32.12 5.34 33.64
C ILE A 401 -30.97 6.11 34.28
N ASP A 402 -31.09 7.44 34.27
CA ASP A 402 -30.29 8.38 35.06
C ASP A 402 -30.37 8.04 36.55
N ASN A 403 -29.24 8.10 37.26
CA ASN A 403 -29.22 8.49 38.66
C ASN A 403 -27.83 9.03 39.03
N ASP A 404 -27.82 10.31 39.40
CA ASP A 404 -26.84 10.93 40.30
C ASP A 404 -26.63 10.08 41.55
N VAL A 405 -25.39 10.00 42.07
CA VAL A 405 -25.05 10.12 43.51
C VAL A 405 -23.52 10.31 43.67
N SER A 406 -23.22 11.34 44.47
CA SER A 406 -22.01 11.80 45.17
C SER A 406 -20.77 10.90 45.38
N ILE A 407 -19.60 11.54 45.16
CA ILE A 407 -18.42 11.71 46.06
C ILE A 407 -18.24 10.69 47.21
N THR A 408 -17.12 9.96 47.23
CA THR A 408 -16.13 9.91 48.35
C THR A 408 -14.83 9.18 47.96
N ASP A 409 -13.72 9.89 48.19
CA ASP A 409 -12.34 9.51 48.57
C ASP A 409 -11.79 8.06 48.53
N ALA A 410 -10.60 8.00 47.91
CA ALA A 410 -9.32 7.45 48.41
C ALA A 410 -9.12 5.93 48.60
N GLN A 411 -8.16 5.36 47.86
CA GLN A 411 -6.77 5.09 48.32
C GLN A 411 -6.06 4.05 47.44
N ASN A 412 -4.82 4.39 47.07
CA ASN A 412 -3.63 3.55 46.92
C ASN A 412 -3.68 2.27 46.05
N GLY A 413 -3.06 2.35 44.87
CA GLY A 413 -2.58 1.22 44.08
C GLY A 413 -1.31 1.57 43.31
N ASN A 414 -0.18 1.24 43.92
CA ASN A 414 1.20 1.52 43.51
C ASN A 414 1.52 0.93 42.12
N PHE A 415 1.95 1.75 41.16
CA PHE A 415 2.47 1.31 39.86
C PHE A 415 3.99 1.16 39.95
N VAL A 416 4.47 -0.09 40.09
CA VAL A 416 5.90 -0.42 40.06
C VAL A 416 6.32 -0.53 38.59
N MET A 417 7.12 0.44 38.11
CA MET A 417 7.81 0.32 36.83
C MET A 417 8.90 -0.76 36.92
N ALA A 418 8.80 -1.76 36.05
CA ALA A 418 9.83 -2.76 35.84
C ALA A 418 11.01 -2.16 35.05
N SER A 419 12.21 -2.25 35.63
CA SER A 419 13.49 -1.93 34.97
C SER A 419 13.82 -2.95 33.86
N PRO A 420 14.52 -2.56 32.78
CA PRO A 420 15.10 -3.49 31.82
C PRO A 420 16.42 -4.11 32.35
N PRO A 421 16.82 -5.29 31.85
CA PRO A 421 17.87 -6.12 32.44
C PRO A 421 19.31 -5.67 32.12
N ASP A 422 20.18 -5.85 33.11
CA ASP A 422 21.63 -5.66 33.05
C ASP A 422 22.30 -6.65 32.09
N ILE A 423 23.12 -6.14 31.17
CA ILE A 423 24.07 -6.91 30.37
C ILE A 423 25.44 -6.76 31.03
N ASN A 424 25.94 -7.87 31.57
CA ASN A 424 27.26 -7.99 32.17
C ASN A 424 28.31 -8.21 31.05
N PRO A 425 29.43 -7.47 30.99
CA PRO A 425 30.53 -7.78 30.09
C PRO A 425 31.51 -8.78 30.73
N GLU A 426 31.82 -9.86 30.00
CA GLU A 426 32.93 -10.77 30.34
C GLU A 426 34.30 -10.12 30.05
N PRO A 427 35.37 -10.58 30.73
CA PRO A 427 36.67 -9.93 30.73
C PRO A 427 37.56 -10.41 29.59
N HIS A 428 38.25 -9.48 28.92
CA HIS A 428 39.42 -9.79 28.12
C HIS A 428 40.69 -9.69 28.98
N SER A 429 41.39 -10.82 29.09
CA SER A 429 42.84 -10.94 29.27
C SER A 429 43.29 -12.19 28.52
#